data_AF-A0A6C0C2Y0-F1
#
_entry.id   AF-A0A6C0C2Y0-F1
#
_cell.length_a   1.000
_cell.length_b   1.000
_cell.length_c   1.000
_cell.angle_alpha   90.00
_cell.angle_beta   90.00
_cell.angle_gamma   90.00
#
_symmetry.space_group_name_H-M   'P 1'
#
loop_
_entity.id
_entity.type
_entity.pdbx_description
1 polymer ?
#
loop_
_entity_poly.entity_id
_entity_poly.type
_entity_poly.pdbx_seq_one_letter_code
_entity_poly.pdbx_strand_id
1 'polypeptide(L)' 'MSTSIFITGFSVAIIYLLFKFIEMRFILKENKPLKILFRDTLIVYLSVIIGDFVINQWSPSSSIGETQIFTNTPEF' A
#
# COMPACT_ATOMS: atom_id res chain seq x y z
N MET A 1 2.89 5.32 -9.63
CA MET A 1 2.50 5.53 -8.22
C MET A 1 1.39 6.56 -8.17
N SER A 2 0.13 6.13 -8.08
CA SER A 2 -0.99 7.03 -7.88
C SER A 2 -0.95 7.61 -6.47
N THR A 3 -1.07 8.94 -6.33
CA THR A 3 -1.17 9.66 -5.04
C THR A 3 -2.16 9.00 -4.07
N SER A 4 -3.18 8.32 -4.62
CA SER A 4 -4.17 7.52 -3.90
C SER A 4 -3.57 6.50 -2.94
N ILE A 5 -2.42 5.88 -3.22
CA ILE A 5 -1.88 4.83 -2.34
C ILE A 5 -1.38 5.40 -1.00
N PHE A 6 -0.83 6.61 -1.02
CA PHE A 6 -0.39 7.31 0.19
C PHE A 6 -1.59 7.74 1.03
N ILE A 7 -2.66 8.21 0.39
CA ILE A 7 -3.94 8.51 1.06
C ILE A 7 -4.54 7.25 1.67
N THR A 8 -4.56 6.14 0.93
CA THR A 8 -5.08 4.86 1.41
C THR A 8 -4.26 4.34 2.60
N GLY A 9 -2.93 4.36 2.51
CA GLY A 9 -2.05 3.98 3.62
C GLY A 9 -2.26 4.84 4.86
N PHE A 10 -2.44 6.15 4.69
CA PHE A 10 -2.75 7.06 5.80
C PHE A 10 -4.13 6.76 6.42
N SER A 11 -5.13 6.46 5.60
CA SER A 11 -6.47 6.09 6.07
C SER A 11 -6.45 4.79 6.89
N VAL A 12 -5.70 3.78 6.43
CA VAL A 12 -5.50 2.51 7.16
C VAL A 12 -4.76 2.74 8.49
N ALA A 13 -3.75 3.62 8.51
CA ALA A 13 -3.04 3.97 9.74
C ALA A 13 -3.95 4.67 10.77
N ILE A 14 -4.85 5.55 10.34
CA ILE A 14 -5.87 6.17 11.22
C ILE A 14 -6.81 5.13 11.80
N ILE A 15 -7.31 4.21 10.97
CA ILE A 15 -8.20 3.13 11.41
C ILE A 15 -7.49 2.25 12.45
N TYR A 16 -6.24 1.86 12.20
CA TYR A 16 -5.43 1.11 13.16
C TYR A 16 -5.28 1.85 14.50
N LEU A 17 -5.01 3.16 14.45
CA LEU A 17 -4.93 4.00 15.64
C LEU A 17 -6.25 4.03 16.43
N LEU A 18 -7.39 4.18 15.74
CA LEU A 18 -8.72 4.17 16.36
C LEU A 18 -9.00 2.84 17.07
N PHE A 19 -8.72 1.72 16.41
CA PHE A 19 -8.88 0.39 17.02
C PHE A 19 -7.95 0.21 18.22
N LYS A 20 -6.70 0.65 18.15
CA LYS A 20 -5.79 0.59 19.31
C LYS A 20 -6.22 1.49 20.45
N PHE A 21 -6.79 2.66 20.18
CA PHE A 21 -7.36 3.51 21.20
C PHE A 21 -8.55 2.84 21.91
N ILE A 22 -9.42 2.17 21.15
CA ILE A 22 -10.53 1.38 21.69
C ILE A 22 -10.01 0.22 22.53
N GLU A 23 -9.00 -0.51 22.05
CA GLU A 23 -8.40 -1.64 22.77
C GLU A 23 -7.77 -1.21 24.10
N MET A 24 -7.03 -0.09 24.09
CA MET A 24 -6.38 0.46 25.28
C MET A 24 -7.40 0.99 26.30
N ARG A 25 -8.54 1.52 25.82
CA ARG A 25 -9.61 2.08 26.67
C ARG A 25 -10.55 1.02 27.25
N PHE A 26 -10.88 -0.03 26.49
CA PHE A 26 -11.89 -1.02 26.91
C PHE A 26 -11.33 -2.36 27.37
N ILE A 27 -10.22 -2.84 26.79
CA ILE A 27 -9.70 -4.19 27.08
C ILE A 27 -8.57 -4.14 28.12
N LEU A 28 -7.52 -3.35 27.90
CA LEU A 28 -6.33 -3.42 28.76
C LEU A 28 -6.46 -2.63 30.06
N LYS A 29 -7.21 -1.51 30.08
CA LYS A 29 -7.31 -0.58 31.24
C LYS A 29 -5.96 -0.09 31.82
N GLU A 30 -4.85 -0.41 31.17
CA GLU A 30 -3.49 0.05 31.41
C GLU A 30 -3.02 0.89 30.22
N ASN A 31 -2.38 2.01 30.52
CA ASN A 31 -1.82 2.87 29.48
C ASN A 31 -0.54 2.23 28.93
N LYS A 32 -0.65 1.48 27.83
CA LYS A 32 0.54 1.12 27.04
C LYS A 32 1.29 2.40 26.66
N PRO A 33 2.63 2.40 26.69
CA PRO A 33 3.40 3.59 26.35
C PRO A 33 3.13 3.98 24.89
N LEU A 34 2.69 5.22 24.67
CA LEU A 34 2.38 5.80 23.34
C LEU A 34 3.50 5.62 22.32
N LYS A 35 4.75 5.50 22.78
CA LYS A 35 5.92 5.21 21.93
C LYS A 35 5.80 3.90 21.16
N ILE A 36 5.25 2.84 21.77
CA ILE A 36 5.06 1.55 21.10
C ILE A 36 3.97 1.66 20.04
N LEU A 37 2.88 2.35 20.39
CA LEU A 37 1.72 2.54 19.52
C LEU A 37 2.08 3.32 18.25
N PHE A 38 2.92 4.35 18.38
CA PHE A 38 3.44 5.10 17.23
C PHE A 38 4.32 4.24 16.33
N ARG A 39 5.21 3.42 16.92
CA ARG A 39 6.07 2.49 16.16
C ARG A 39 5.22 1.50 15.36
N ASP A 40 4.20 0.92 15.99
CA ASP A 40 3.33 -0.05 15.33
C ASP A 40 2.54 0.59 14.18
N THR A 41 2.04 1.81 14.37
CA THR A 41 1.33 2.56 13.32
C THR A 41 2.22 2.85 12.11
N LEU A 42 3.50 3.17 12.36
CA LEU A 42 4.49 3.40 11.30
C LEU A 42 4.78 2.12 10.52
N ILE A 43 4.86 0.97 11.20
CA ILE A 43 5.02 -0.35 10.57
C ILE A 43 3.82 -0.68 9.68
N VAL A 44 2.59 -0.42 10.14
CA VAL A 44 1.35 -0.64 9.35
C VAL A 44 1.36 0.21 8.08
N TYR A 45 1.73 1.49 8.19
CA TYR A 45 1.85 2.37 7.03
C TYR A 45 2.90 1.87 6.02
N LEU A 46 4.08 1.46 6.50
CA LEU A 46 5.13 0.89 5.63
C LEU A 46 4.65 -0.40 4.94
N SER A 47 3.88 -1.24 5.64
CA SER A 47 3.35 -2.49 5.09
C SER A 47 2.43 -2.25 3.89
N VAL A 48 1.66 -1.17 3.88
CA VAL A 48 0.78 -0.83 2.74
C VAL A 48 1.63 -0.43 1.52
N ILE A 49 2.68 0.36 1.73
CA ILE A 49 3.59 0.79 0.66
C ILE A 49 4.36 -0.40 0.08
N ILE A 50 4.91 -1.26 0.94
CA ILE A 50 5.64 -2.45 0.50
C ILE A 50 4.69 -3.42 -0.21
N GLY A 51 3.48 -3.63 0.32
CA GLY A 51 2.48 -4.48 -0.31
C GLY A 51 2.13 -4.01 -1.72
N ASP A 52 1.91 -2.71 -1.90
CA ASP A 52 1.68 -2.11 -3.22
C ASP A 52 2.89 -2.33 -4.15
N PHE A 53 4.11 -2.14 -3.66
CA PHE A 53 5.32 -2.38 -4.45
C PHE A 53 5.44 -3.83 -4.91
N VAL A 54 5.15 -4.79 -4.02
CA VAL A 54 5.19 -6.23 -4.33
C VAL A 54 4.12 -6.60 -5.36
N ILE A 55 2.90 -6.07 -5.22
CA ILE A 55 1.81 -6.30 -6.20
C ILE A 55 2.17 -5.73 -7.57
N ASN A 56 2.75 -4.52 -7.60
CA ASN A 56 3.21 -3.89 -8.85
C ASN A 56 4.36 -4.65 -9.51
N GLN A 57 5.27 -5.26 -8.73
CA GLN A 57 6.32 -6.14 -9.25
C GLN A 57 5.76 -7.44 -9.84
N TRP A 58 4.64 -7.94 -9.32
CA TRP A 58 4.04 -9.19 -9.77
C TRP A 58 3.08 -9.04 -10.94
N SER A 59 2.52 -7.84 -11.16
CA SER A 59 1.80 -7.56 -12.39
C SER A 59 2.84 -7.53 -13.52
N PRO A 60 2.88 -8.52 -14.43
CA PRO A 60 3.68 -8.36 -15.62
C PRO A 60 3.11 -7.12 -16.31
N SER A 61 3.95 -6.11 -16.53
CA SER A 61 3.59 -5.00 -17.40
C SER A 61 3.27 -5.59 -18.76
N SER A 62 2.00 -5.88 -19.00
CA SER A 62 1.44 -6.31 -20.27
C SER A 62 1.38 -5.11 -21.21
N SER A 63 2.51 -4.41 -21.34
CA SER A 63 2.94 -3.83 -22.59
C SER A 63 4.00 -4.78 -23.14
N ILE A 64 3.58 -6.01 -23.48
CA ILE A 64 4.18 -6.65 -24.66
C ILE A 64 3.76 -5.71 -25.78
N GLY A 65 4.56 -4.66 -26.00
CA GLY A 65 4.37 -3.75 -27.11
C GLY A 65 4.23 -4.63 -28.32
N GLU A 66 3.07 -4.54 -28.98
CA GLU A 66 2.83 -5.19 -30.25
C GLU A 66 4.06 -4.89 -31.12
N THR A 67 4.90 -5.90 -31.34
CA THR A 67 6.01 -5.78 -32.28
C THR A 67 5.35 -5.66 -33.63
N GLN A 68 5.14 -4.43 -34.08
CA GLN A 68 4.73 -4.09 -35.44
C GLN A 68 5.90 -4.41 -36.38
N ILE A 69 6.25 -5.68 -36.48
CA ILE A 69 7.07 -6.20 -37.55
C ILE A 69 6.11 -6.59 -38.66
N PHE A 70 6.18 -5.86 -39.78
CA PHE A 70 5.51 -6.11 -41.07
C PHE A 70 4.05 -5.62 -41.25
N THR A 71 3.81 -4.29 -41.26
CA THR A 71 2.54 -3.72 -41.75
C THR A 71 2.65 -2.77 -42.95
N ASN A 72 3.81 -2.66 -43.61
CA ASN A 72 3.83 -2.01 -44.92
C ASN A 72 3.55 -3.06 -46.02
N THR A 73 2.44 -2.85 -46.74
CA THR A 73 2.09 -3.56 -47.96
C THR A 73 3.22 -3.40 -49.00
N PRO A 74 3.66 -4.47 -49.68
CA PRO A 74 4.70 -4.35 -50.69
C PRO A 74 4.20 -3.51 -51.88
N GLU A 75 4.86 -2.39 -52.15
CA GLU A 75 4.73 -1.70 -53.45
C GLU A 75 5.43 -2.56 -54.51
N PHE A 76 4.64 -3.16 -55.40
CA PHE A 76 5.10 -3.66 -56.70
C PHE A 76 5.08 -2.51 -57.72
#